data_AF-A0A1Y3BGY8-F1
#
_entry.id   AF-A0A1Y3BGY8-F1
#
_cell.length_a   1.000
_cell.length_b   1.000
_cell.length_c   1.000
_cell.angle_alpha   90.00
_cell.angle_beta   90.00
_cell.angle_gamma   90.00
#
_symmetry.space_group_name_H-M   'P 1'
#
loop_
_entity.id
_entity.type
_entity.pdbx_description
1 polymer ?
#
loop_
_entity_poly.entity_id
_entity_poly.type
_entity_poly.pdbx_seq_one_letter_code
_entity_poly.pdbx_strand_id
1 'polypeptide(L)'
;MATKITEEEIIDFYKSNNIIPIRKEDLQRPSKEFVLQLYTRILEKLDVYNVNQPDILASVNGLNDHMEKTYLVINVFTIINRFVSSVGLNDIKMVDILEPKRGRTIRILHALANYYVRYNTLKVDWFEYAKKFSELHHERKELEKRKVELKHTIEEKTMLLSSLKNKSVGIEKELKSSEEIFTTKKREAEKEEKTAAEMKVEILELKEKLCEIKLESGEIVESNKKLSEKVIRSPDKIISAMNDSENKLKTLKNEFQLIKSQYNELQTKRNSYSISETFVVAIKELKELFELQSKNDEQCKELEEIIKNTSDLDEEMAQIEIKKKNLEESIQSLKTIINKENAEFMRKKSIH
;
A
#
# COMPACT_ATOMS: atom_id res chain seq x y z
N MET A 1 12.17 43.32 -53.62
CA MET A 1 12.93 42.87 -54.81
C MET A 1 13.22 41.39 -54.62
N ALA A 2 12.56 40.51 -55.38
CA ALA A 2 12.77 39.07 -55.25
C ALA A 2 14.14 38.71 -55.80
N THR A 3 15.05 38.24 -54.93
CA THR A 3 16.34 37.68 -55.31
C THR A 3 16.10 36.60 -56.35
N LYS A 4 16.55 36.82 -57.59
CA LYS A 4 16.50 35.78 -58.63
C LYS A 4 17.51 34.71 -58.22
N ILE A 5 17.02 33.64 -57.61
CA ILE A 5 17.81 32.44 -57.38
C ILE A 5 18.32 31.93 -58.73
N THR A 6 19.61 31.63 -58.77
CA THR A 6 20.31 31.11 -59.94
C THR A 6 20.04 29.62 -60.11
N GLU A 7 20.20 29.12 -61.34
CA GLU A 7 20.01 27.69 -61.63
C GLU A 7 20.97 26.80 -60.84
N GLU A 8 22.17 27.31 -60.57
CA GLU A 8 23.22 26.62 -59.83
C GLU A 8 22.84 26.44 -58.36
N GLU A 9 22.29 27.48 -57.73
CA GLU A 9 21.77 27.39 -56.35
C GLU A 9 20.63 26.36 -56.20
N ILE A 10 19.75 26.23 -57.21
CA ILE A 10 18.70 25.22 -57.20
C ILE A 10 19.29 23.82 -57.33
N ILE A 11 20.19 23.60 -58.29
CA ILE A 11 20.85 22.31 -58.48
C ILE A 11 21.58 21.89 -57.20
N ASP A 12 22.34 22.81 -56.60
CA ASP A 12 23.08 22.56 -55.38
C ASP A 12 22.17 22.28 -54.19
N PHE A 13 21.03 22.96 -54.08
CA PHE A 13 20.03 22.68 -53.05
C PHE A 13 19.50 21.24 -53.14
N TYR A 14 19.03 20.82 -54.32
CA TYR A 14 18.45 19.49 -54.51
C TYR A 14 19.49 18.37 -54.38
N LYS A 15 20.73 18.65 -54.74
CA LYS A 15 21.88 17.75 -54.52
C LYS A 15 22.26 17.65 -53.05
N SER A 16 22.39 18.77 -52.35
CA SER A 16 22.82 18.82 -50.94
C SER A 16 21.81 18.19 -50.00
N ASN A 17 20.51 18.29 -50.32
CA ASN A 17 19.44 17.66 -49.54
C ASN A 17 19.17 16.19 -49.97
N ASN A 18 20.01 15.62 -50.84
CA ASN A 18 19.89 14.24 -51.34
C ASN A 18 18.48 13.89 -51.85
N ILE A 19 17.85 14.83 -52.55
CA ILE A 19 16.51 14.67 -53.12
C ILE A 19 16.63 14.00 -54.49
N ILE A 20 17.38 14.61 -55.40
CA ILE A 20 17.72 14.07 -56.71
C ILE A 20 18.88 14.86 -57.33
N PRO A 21 19.86 14.19 -57.96
CA PRO A 21 20.88 14.90 -58.74
C PRO A 21 20.27 15.45 -60.02
N ILE A 22 20.20 16.78 -60.12
CA ILE A 22 19.69 17.47 -61.31
C ILE A 22 20.89 17.85 -62.21
N ARG A 23 20.87 17.45 -63.48
CA ARG A 23 21.87 17.90 -64.46
C ARG A 23 21.46 19.25 -65.05
N LYS A 24 22.43 20.09 -65.38
CA LYS A 24 22.18 21.44 -65.93
C LYS A 24 21.49 21.35 -67.30
N GLU A 25 21.82 20.33 -68.08
CA GLU A 25 21.28 20.06 -69.42
C GLU A 25 19.78 19.74 -69.36
N ASP A 26 19.34 18.96 -68.35
CA ASP A 26 17.94 18.56 -68.16
C ASP A 26 17.06 19.76 -67.76
N LEU A 27 17.62 20.75 -67.05
CA LEU A 27 16.92 22.00 -66.73
C LEU A 27 16.86 22.99 -67.89
N GLN A 28 17.83 22.95 -68.81
CA GLN A 28 17.84 23.83 -69.98
C GLN A 28 16.70 23.49 -70.95
N ARG A 29 16.38 22.20 -71.08
CA ARG A 29 15.26 21.69 -71.88
C ARG A 29 14.53 20.59 -71.12
N PRO A 30 13.68 20.94 -70.14
CA PRO A 30 12.98 19.94 -69.34
C PRO A 30 12.05 19.12 -70.23
N SER A 31 12.12 17.79 -70.12
CA SER A 31 11.14 16.88 -70.71
C SER A 31 10.02 16.61 -69.71
N LYS A 32 8.86 16.19 -70.22
CA LYS A 32 7.71 15.78 -69.39
C LYS A 32 8.10 14.66 -68.44
N GLU A 33 8.80 13.65 -68.94
CA GLU A 33 9.23 12.48 -68.16
C GLU A 33 10.19 12.90 -67.04
N PHE A 34 11.12 13.81 -67.33
CA PHE A 34 12.04 14.35 -66.35
C PHE A 34 11.30 15.10 -65.23
N VAL A 35 10.39 16.02 -65.59
CA VAL A 35 9.64 16.82 -64.61
C VAL A 35 8.73 15.96 -63.74
N LEU A 36 8.08 14.95 -64.31
CA LEU A 36 7.26 14.01 -63.54
C LEU A 36 8.10 13.21 -62.55
N GLN A 37 9.23 12.63 -63.00
CA GLN A 37 10.12 11.90 -62.10
C GLN A 37 10.68 12.80 -60.99
N LEU A 38 11.08 14.02 -61.35
CA LEU A 38 11.61 15.02 -60.43
C LEU A 38 10.58 15.38 -59.36
N TYR A 39 9.36 15.75 -59.75
CA TYR A 39 8.32 16.14 -58.80
C TYR A 39 7.87 14.95 -57.94
N THR A 40 7.73 13.75 -58.50
CA THR A 40 7.40 12.56 -57.70
C THR A 40 8.46 12.29 -56.63
N ARG A 41 9.75 12.37 -56.95
CA ARG A 41 10.82 12.19 -55.95
C ARG A 41 10.84 13.28 -54.89
N ILE A 42 10.53 14.52 -55.26
CA ILE A 42 10.37 15.61 -54.29
C ILE A 42 9.19 15.32 -53.34
N LEU A 43 8.06 14.83 -53.88
CA LEU A 43 6.89 14.46 -53.09
C LEU A 43 7.19 13.31 -52.13
N GLU A 44 7.94 12.29 -52.56
CA GLU A 44 8.39 11.19 -51.69
C GLU A 44 9.23 11.72 -50.51
N LYS A 45 10.11 12.71 -50.75
CA LYS A 45 10.90 13.35 -49.68
C LYS A 45 10.07 14.24 -48.74
N LEU A 46 8.87 14.61 -49.16
CA LEU A 46 7.86 15.30 -48.34
C LEU A 46 6.86 14.31 -47.70
N ASP A 47 7.22 13.03 -47.64
CA ASP A 47 6.41 11.92 -47.12
C ASP A 47 5.07 11.71 -47.83
N VAL A 48 4.98 12.09 -49.10
CA VAL A 48 3.84 11.79 -49.97
C VAL A 48 4.19 10.59 -50.83
N TYR A 49 3.64 9.44 -50.46
CA TYR A 49 3.84 8.17 -51.16
C TYR A 49 2.60 7.79 -51.99
N ASN A 50 2.77 6.82 -52.90
CA ASN A 50 1.68 6.24 -53.70
C ASN A 50 0.94 7.24 -54.60
N VAL A 51 1.64 8.24 -55.15
CA VAL A 51 1.07 9.27 -56.04
C VAL A 51 0.43 8.69 -57.31
N ASN A 52 0.77 7.44 -57.66
CA ASN A 52 0.20 6.73 -58.81
C ASN A 52 -1.18 6.09 -58.54
N GLN A 53 -1.64 6.06 -57.29
CA GLN A 53 -2.91 5.41 -56.96
C GLN A 53 -4.11 6.31 -57.34
N PRO A 54 -5.15 5.75 -57.97
CA PRO A 54 -6.40 6.46 -58.19
C PRO A 54 -7.10 6.70 -56.85
N ASP A 55 -7.86 7.80 -56.77
CA ASP A 55 -8.79 8.01 -55.66
C ASP A 55 -9.81 6.86 -55.60
N ILE A 56 -10.25 6.48 -54.40
CA ILE A 56 -11.19 5.38 -54.16
C ILE A 56 -12.46 5.58 -54.99
N LEU A 57 -12.92 6.83 -55.13
CA LEU A 57 -14.10 7.19 -55.92
C LEU A 57 -13.89 7.04 -57.44
N ALA A 58 -12.67 7.27 -57.93
CA ALA A 58 -12.34 7.10 -59.34
C ALA A 58 -12.28 5.62 -59.75
N SER A 59 -11.97 4.74 -58.79
CA SER A 59 -11.85 3.30 -59.00
C SER A 59 -13.19 2.56 -59.13
N VAL A 60 -14.31 3.17 -58.70
CA VAL A 60 -15.65 2.57 -58.72
C VAL A 60 -16.23 2.47 -60.15
N ASN A 61 -15.74 3.29 -61.09
CA ASN A 61 -16.33 3.42 -62.43
C ASN A 61 -15.71 2.50 -63.50
N GLY A 62 -14.83 1.56 -63.14
CA GLY A 62 -14.28 0.56 -64.08
C GLY A 62 -13.35 1.12 -65.18
N LEU A 63 -12.92 2.38 -65.07
CA LEU A 63 -12.03 3.07 -66.02
C LEU A 63 -10.53 2.84 -65.77
N ASN A 64 -10.18 1.92 -64.87
CA ASN A 64 -8.85 1.84 -64.27
C ASN A 64 -7.76 1.22 -65.16
N ASP A 65 -8.10 0.31 -66.08
CA ASP A 65 -7.11 -0.58 -66.69
C ASP A 65 -6.04 0.12 -67.57
N HIS A 66 -6.23 1.39 -67.95
CA HIS A 66 -5.29 2.11 -68.81
C HIS A 66 -4.99 3.57 -68.39
N MET A 67 -5.42 3.98 -67.20
CA MET A 67 -5.37 5.40 -66.78
C MET A 67 -4.24 5.73 -65.79
N GLU A 68 -3.40 4.76 -65.39
CA GLU A 68 -2.32 4.94 -64.41
C GLU A 68 -1.40 6.13 -64.72
N LYS A 69 -0.97 6.27 -65.98
CA LYS A 69 -0.11 7.38 -66.41
C LYS A 69 -0.81 8.73 -66.35
N THR A 70 -2.12 8.75 -66.56
CA THR A 70 -2.95 9.95 -66.48
C THR A 70 -3.19 10.35 -65.02
N TYR A 71 -3.44 9.38 -64.14
CA TYR A 71 -3.60 9.61 -62.70
C TYR A 71 -2.33 10.17 -62.08
N LEU A 72 -1.16 9.63 -62.41
CA LEU A 72 0.12 10.17 -61.95
C LEU A 72 0.25 11.67 -62.27
N VAL A 73 -0.05 12.08 -63.50
CA VAL A 73 0.04 13.50 -63.91
C VAL A 73 -0.95 14.37 -63.11
N ILE A 74 -2.19 13.93 -62.97
CA ILE A 74 -3.24 14.66 -62.25
C ILE A 74 -2.91 14.77 -60.75
N ASN A 75 -2.46 13.68 -60.13
CA ASN A 75 -2.12 13.64 -58.72
C ASN A 75 -0.89 14.50 -58.42
N VAL A 76 0.18 14.39 -59.23
CA VAL A 76 1.36 15.26 -59.12
C VAL A 76 0.95 16.71 -59.27
N PHE A 77 0.17 17.07 -60.29
CA PHE A 77 -0.31 18.44 -60.46
C PHE A 77 -1.06 18.95 -59.22
N THR A 78 -2.03 18.17 -58.73
CA THR A 78 -2.89 18.57 -57.62
C THR A 78 -2.10 18.80 -56.35
N ILE A 79 -1.16 17.89 -56.04
CA ILE A 79 -0.36 17.94 -54.81
C ILE A 79 0.69 19.06 -54.90
N ILE A 80 1.42 19.15 -56.02
CA ILE A 80 2.41 20.22 -56.23
C ILE A 80 1.72 21.58 -56.18
N ASN A 81 0.57 21.74 -56.84
CA ASN A 81 -0.19 23.00 -56.80
C ASN A 81 -0.57 23.38 -55.37
N ARG A 82 -0.98 22.43 -54.52
CA ARG A 82 -1.27 22.69 -53.12
C ARG A 82 -0.02 23.13 -52.33
N PHE A 83 1.11 22.44 -52.53
CA PHE A 83 2.35 22.74 -51.82
C PHE A 83 2.91 24.11 -52.21
N VAL A 84 3.01 24.39 -53.50
CA VAL A 84 3.55 25.65 -53.98
C VAL A 84 2.62 26.85 -53.70
N SER A 85 1.29 26.63 -53.67
CA SER A 85 0.32 27.66 -53.28
C SER A 85 0.54 28.09 -51.82
N SER A 86 0.91 27.14 -50.95
CA SER A 86 1.20 27.44 -49.53
C SER A 86 2.44 28.32 -49.31
N VAL A 87 3.30 28.44 -50.32
CA VAL A 87 4.46 29.34 -50.35
C VAL A 87 4.29 30.51 -51.32
N GLY A 88 3.06 30.74 -51.81
CA GLY A 88 2.68 31.93 -52.59
C GLY A 88 2.74 31.79 -54.12
N LEU A 89 2.94 30.59 -54.66
CA LEU A 89 2.89 30.33 -56.10
C LEU A 89 1.56 29.70 -56.50
N ASN A 90 0.61 30.53 -56.94
CA ASN A 90 -0.77 30.12 -57.25
C ASN A 90 -1.09 30.01 -58.76
N ASP A 91 -0.11 30.26 -59.64
CA ASP A 91 -0.30 30.33 -61.11
C ASP A 91 0.15 29.07 -61.88
N ILE A 92 0.21 27.92 -61.21
CA ILE A 92 0.55 26.63 -61.85
C ILE A 92 -0.61 26.13 -62.71
N LYS A 93 -0.27 25.66 -63.90
CA LYS A 93 -1.19 25.05 -64.86
C LYS A 93 -0.71 23.64 -65.20
N MET A 94 -1.63 22.80 -65.66
CA MET A 94 -1.30 21.45 -66.16
C MET A 94 -0.23 21.45 -67.27
N VAL A 95 -0.21 22.50 -68.10
CA VAL A 95 0.80 22.70 -69.15
C VAL A 95 2.22 22.78 -68.58
N ASP A 96 2.40 23.24 -67.32
CA ASP A 96 3.73 23.31 -66.70
C ASP A 96 4.33 21.92 -66.41
N ILE A 97 3.53 20.85 -66.45
CA ILE A 97 3.96 19.45 -66.33
C ILE A 97 3.97 18.76 -67.69
N LEU A 98 2.97 19.01 -68.54
CA LEU A 98 2.84 18.37 -69.86
C LEU A 98 3.84 18.93 -70.89
N GLU A 99 4.08 20.24 -70.86
CA GLU A 99 4.98 20.97 -71.76
C GLU A 99 5.87 21.92 -70.94
N PRO A 100 6.78 21.37 -70.13
CA PRO A 100 7.54 22.16 -69.18
C PRO A 100 8.45 23.17 -69.89
N LYS A 101 8.41 24.41 -69.41
CA LYS A 101 9.30 25.49 -69.87
C LYS A 101 10.34 25.79 -68.81
N ARG A 102 11.62 25.88 -69.20
CA ARG A 102 12.76 26.17 -68.31
C ARG A 102 12.44 27.17 -67.19
N GLY A 103 12.02 28.39 -67.55
CA GLY A 103 11.74 29.44 -66.56
C GLY A 103 10.59 29.13 -65.59
N ARG A 104 9.56 28.40 -66.06
CA ARG A 104 8.43 27.95 -65.22
C ARG A 104 8.87 26.82 -64.28
N THR A 105 9.58 25.82 -64.80
CA THR A 105 10.09 24.69 -64.01
C THR A 105 11.02 25.17 -62.89
N ILE A 106 11.94 26.10 -63.17
CA ILE A 106 12.83 26.71 -62.17
C ILE A 106 12.04 27.41 -61.06
N ARG A 107 11.00 28.18 -61.42
CA ARG A 107 10.16 28.88 -60.44
C ARG A 107 9.39 27.92 -59.53
N ILE A 108 8.89 26.81 -60.10
CA ILE A 108 8.19 25.76 -59.35
C ILE A 108 9.17 25.04 -58.42
N LEU A 109 10.36 24.69 -58.89
CA LEU A 109 11.40 24.07 -58.08
C LEU A 109 11.83 24.97 -56.92
N HIS A 110 12.02 26.25 -57.15
CA HIS A 110 12.31 27.18 -56.05
C HIS A 110 11.18 27.21 -55.01
N ALA A 111 9.91 27.26 -55.44
CA ALA A 111 8.79 27.19 -54.51
C ALA A 111 8.77 25.87 -53.71
N LEU A 112 9.03 24.74 -54.36
CA LEU A 112 9.12 23.44 -53.70
C LEU A 112 10.30 23.35 -52.72
N ALA A 113 11.45 23.94 -53.04
CA ALA A 113 12.59 24.05 -52.13
C ALA A 113 12.23 24.85 -50.87
N ASN A 114 11.55 25.99 -51.03
CA ASN A 114 11.09 26.79 -49.89
C ASN A 114 10.08 26.02 -49.02
N TYR A 115 9.17 25.28 -49.65
CA TYR A 115 8.25 24.41 -48.92
C TYR A 115 9.00 23.31 -48.16
N TYR A 116 9.99 22.67 -48.79
CA TYR A 116 10.79 21.62 -48.18
C TYR A 116 11.54 22.09 -46.93
N VAL A 117 12.19 23.25 -46.99
CA VAL A 117 12.86 23.84 -45.81
C VAL A 117 11.87 24.09 -44.67
N ARG A 118 10.72 24.69 -45.00
CA ARG A 118 9.67 24.95 -44.00
C ARG A 118 9.09 23.65 -43.42
N TYR A 119 8.85 22.65 -44.27
CA TYR A 119 8.35 21.34 -43.87
C TYR A 119 9.31 20.65 -42.90
N ASN A 120 10.60 20.56 -43.25
CA ASN A 120 11.59 19.90 -42.40
C ASN A 120 11.79 20.62 -41.06
N THR A 121 11.75 21.95 -41.04
CA THR A 121 11.85 22.72 -39.79
C THR A 121 10.70 22.36 -38.86
N LEU A 122 9.46 22.41 -39.36
CA LEU A 122 8.27 22.06 -38.58
C LEU A 122 8.19 20.56 -38.22
N LYS A 123 8.76 19.70 -39.06
CA LYS A 123 8.78 18.25 -38.85
C LYS A 123 9.62 17.87 -37.63
N VAL A 124 10.77 18.53 -37.43
CA VAL A 124 11.63 18.32 -36.25
C VAL A 124 10.87 18.66 -34.98
N ASP A 125 10.25 19.85 -34.93
CA ASP A 125 9.44 20.29 -33.80
C ASP A 125 8.29 19.30 -33.54
N TRP A 126 7.60 18.87 -34.61
CA TRP A 126 6.50 17.91 -34.51
C TRP A 126 6.95 16.56 -33.93
N PHE A 127 8.10 16.03 -34.34
CA PHE A 127 8.63 14.78 -33.77
C PHE A 127 9.01 14.91 -32.31
N GLU A 128 9.56 16.06 -31.89
CA GLU A 128 9.83 16.32 -30.48
C GLU A 128 8.54 16.34 -29.66
N TYR A 129 7.50 17.04 -30.15
CA TYR A 129 6.19 17.04 -29.50
C TYR A 129 5.53 15.66 -29.48
N ALA A 130 5.63 14.89 -30.57
CA ALA A 130 5.10 13.54 -30.64
C ALA A 130 5.78 12.60 -29.64
N LYS A 131 7.11 12.69 -29.50
CA LYS A 131 7.88 11.94 -28.51
C LYS A 131 7.46 12.31 -27.09
N LYS A 132 7.42 13.60 -26.77
CA LYS A 132 7.00 14.10 -25.45
C LYS A 132 5.56 13.69 -25.12
N PHE A 133 4.66 13.72 -26.10
CA PHE A 133 3.29 13.25 -25.92
C PHE A 133 3.23 11.76 -25.61
N SER A 134 4.04 10.94 -26.30
CA SER A 134 4.12 9.50 -26.04
C SER A 134 4.68 9.18 -24.65
N GLU A 135 5.69 9.91 -24.20
CA GLU A 135 6.27 9.77 -22.85
C GLU A 135 5.25 10.14 -21.76
N LEU A 136 4.56 11.27 -21.91
CA LEU A 136 3.49 11.70 -20.99
C LEU A 136 2.32 10.71 -20.95
N HIS A 137 1.98 10.11 -22.09
CA HIS A 137 0.94 9.08 -22.16
C HIS A 137 1.35 7.83 -21.38
N HIS A 138 2.62 7.42 -21.47
CA HIS A 138 3.15 6.29 -20.72
C HIS A 138 3.17 6.58 -19.21
N GLU A 139 3.67 7.74 -18.79
CA GLU A 139 3.69 8.16 -17.39
C GLU A 139 2.28 8.21 -16.78
N ARG A 140 1.31 8.77 -17.51
CA ARG A 140 -0.09 8.78 -17.07
C ARG A 140 -0.64 7.36 -16.84
N LYS A 141 -0.28 6.41 -17.70
CA LYS A 141 -0.74 5.03 -17.58
C LYS A 141 -0.15 4.34 -16.34
N GLU A 142 1.12 4.57 -16.06
CA GLU A 142 1.78 4.04 -14.85
C GLU A 142 1.19 4.66 -13.56
N LEU A 143 0.93 5.97 -13.55
CA LEU A 143 0.27 6.64 -12.43
C LEU A 143 -1.15 6.11 -12.17
N GLU A 144 -1.94 5.87 -13.21
CA GLU A 144 -3.29 5.31 -13.04
C GLU A 144 -3.22 3.87 -12.51
N LYS A 145 -2.25 3.07 -12.96
CA LYS A 145 -2.01 1.73 -12.41
C LYS A 145 -1.66 1.80 -10.91
N ARG A 146 -0.73 2.68 -10.54
CA ARG A 146 -0.31 2.87 -9.14
C ARG A 146 -1.46 3.33 -8.24
N LYS A 147 -2.32 4.21 -8.76
CA LYS A 147 -3.52 4.67 -8.06
C LYS A 147 -4.50 3.53 -7.78
N VAL A 148 -4.70 2.62 -8.73
CA VAL A 148 -5.55 1.42 -8.53
C VAL A 148 -4.96 0.50 -7.47
N GLU A 149 -3.65 0.25 -7.52
CA GLU A 149 -2.94 -0.57 -6.51
C GLU A 149 -3.07 0.02 -5.11
N LEU A 150 -2.81 1.33 -4.95
CA LEU A 150 -2.93 2.01 -3.65
C LEU A 150 -4.36 1.96 -3.12
N LYS A 151 -5.37 2.14 -3.98
CA LYS A 151 -6.77 2.02 -3.58
C LYS A 151 -7.09 0.63 -3.04
N HIS A 152 -6.58 -0.42 -3.69
CA HIS A 152 -6.75 -1.79 -3.23
C HIS A 152 -6.10 -2.01 -1.86
N THR A 153 -4.86 -1.56 -1.68
CA THR A 153 -4.16 -1.64 -0.39
C THR A 153 -4.90 -0.91 0.72
N ILE A 154 -5.48 0.27 0.44
CA ILE A 154 -6.29 1.01 1.42
C ILE A 154 -7.54 0.20 1.81
N GLU A 155 -8.22 -0.42 0.86
CA GLU A 155 -9.40 -1.25 1.12
C GLU A 155 -9.04 -2.47 2.00
N GLU A 156 -7.93 -3.16 1.70
CA GLU A 156 -7.44 -4.28 2.50
C GLU A 156 -7.10 -3.87 3.95
N LYS A 157 -6.35 -2.77 4.11
CA LYS A 157 -5.99 -2.24 5.44
C LYS A 157 -7.23 -1.77 6.22
N THR A 158 -8.21 -1.19 5.54
CA THR A 158 -9.48 -0.77 6.16
C THR A 158 -10.29 -1.97 6.65
N MET A 159 -10.34 -3.05 5.86
CA MET A 159 -10.96 -4.31 6.29
C MET A 159 -10.26 -4.92 7.50
N LEU A 160 -8.92 -4.93 7.50
CA LEU A 160 -8.14 -5.42 8.63
C LEU A 160 -8.40 -4.59 9.91
N LEU A 161 -8.42 -3.26 9.80
CA LEU A 161 -8.73 -2.36 10.90
C LEU A 161 -10.12 -2.63 11.48
N SER A 162 -11.13 -2.83 10.63
CA SER A 162 -12.49 -3.17 11.05
C SER A 162 -12.52 -4.50 11.81
N SER A 163 -11.81 -5.52 11.32
CA SER A 163 -11.68 -6.81 12.00
C SER A 163 -11.03 -6.69 13.38
N LEU A 164 -9.93 -5.93 13.49
CA LEU A 164 -9.23 -5.69 14.74
C LEU A 164 -10.10 -4.91 15.73
N LYS A 165 -10.85 -3.91 15.27
CA LYS A 165 -11.79 -3.15 16.10
C LYS A 165 -12.89 -4.05 16.67
N ASN A 166 -13.44 -4.95 15.87
CA ASN A 166 -14.44 -5.91 16.34
C ASN A 166 -13.87 -6.87 17.38
N LYS A 167 -12.62 -7.35 17.20
CA LYS A 167 -11.93 -8.18 18.19
C LYS A 167 -11.68 -7.42 19.50
N SER A 168 -11.25 -6.16 19.42
CA SER A 168 -11.02 -5.31 20.59
C SER A 168 -12.29 -5.13 21.43
N VAL A 169 -13.44 -4.88 20.77
CA VAL A 169 -14.73 -4.78 21.47
C VAL A 169 -15.11 -6.10 22.15
N GLY A 170 -14.80 -7.24 21.53
CA GLY A 170 -14.98 -8.57 22.13
C GLY A 170 -14.16 -8.74 23.42
N ILE A 171 -12.86 -8.41 23.35
CA ILE A 171 -11.94 -8.49 24.49
C ILE A 171 -12.37 -7.54 25.62
N GLU A 172 -12.76 -6.30 25.32
CA GLU A 172 -13.27 -5.36 26.34
C GLU A 172 -14.51 -5.90 27.07
N LYS A 173 -15.40 -6.60 26.34
CA LYS A 173 -16.59 -7.20 26.93
C LYS A 173 -16.23 -8.38 27.84
N GLU A 174 -15.28 -9.23 27.44
CA GLU A 174 -14.77 -10.32 28.26
C GLU A 174 -14.05 -9.81 29.51
N LEU A 175 -13.26 -8.73 29.38
CA LEU A 175 -12.59 -8.08 30.50
C LEU A 175 -13.59 -7.57 31.54
N LYS A 176 -14.62 -6.83 31.10
CA LYS A 176 -15.69 -6.36 31.99
C LYS A 176 -16.40 -7.50 32.70
N SER A 177 -16.70 -8.59 31.97
CA SER A 177 -17.33 -9.77 32.58
C SER A 177 -16.41 -10.43 33.61
N SER A 178 -15.10 -10.54 33.35
CA SER A 178 -14.12 -11.04 34.31
C SER A 178 -14.00 -10.14 35.54
N GLU A 179 -14.01 -8.82 35.37
CA GLU A 179 -14.01 -7.86 36.49
C GLU A 179 -15.25 -8.00 37.37
N GLU A 180 -16.44 -8.16 36.78
CA GLU A 180 -17.68 -8.41 37.51
C GLU A 180 -17.63 -9.74 38.29
N ILE A 181 -17.11 -10.81 37.68
CA ILE A 181 -16.93 -12.10 38.35
C ILE A 181 -15.93 -11.97 39.50
N PHE A 182 -14.79 -11.32 39.26
CA PHE A 182 -13.75 -11.12 40.27
C PHE A 182 -14.26 -10.32 41.46
N THR A 183 -14.97 -9.21 41.23
CA THR A 183 -15.54 -8.39 42.30
C THR A 183 -16.60 -9.16 43.11
N THR A 184 -17.38 -10.02 42.46
CA THR A 184 -18.36 -10.89 43.13
C THR A 184 -17.66 -11.93 44.01
N LYS A 185 -16.67 -12.64 43.48
CA LYS A 185 -15.87 -13.62 44.25
C LYS A 185 -15.12 -12.98 45.40
N LYS A 186 -14.59 -11.76 45.22
CA LYS A 186 -13.94 -11.01 46.30
C LYS A 186 -14.91 -10.74 47.45
N ARG A 187 -16.14 -10.31 47.15
CA ARG A 187 -17.17 -10.09 48.18
C ARG A 187 -17.57 -11.40 48.89
N GLU A 188 -17.62 -12.51 48.18
CA GLU A 188 -17.87 -13.83 48.77
C GLU A 188 -16.75 -14.24 49.72
N ALA A 189 -15.49 -14.10 49.30
CA ALA A 189 -14.33 -14.37 50.14
C ALA A 189 -14.31 -13.49 51.41
N GLU A 190 -14.62 -12.19 51.30
CA GLU A 190 -14.73 -11.29 52.46
C GLU A 190 -15.85 -11.71 53.42
N LYS A 191 -16.96 -12.26 52.91
CA LYS A 191 -18.03 -12.81 53.76
C LYS A 191 -17.59 -14.09 54.47
N GLU A 192 -16.93 -15.00 53.74
CA GLU A 192 -16.39 -16.24 54.32
C GLU A 192 -15.32 -15.95 55.39
N GLU A 193 -14.49 -14.92 55.18
CA GLU A 193 -13.51 -14.50 56.18
C GLU A 193 -14.19 -13.99 57.46
N LYS A 194 -15.27 -13.21 57.33
CA LYS A 194 -16.05 -12.76 58.48
C LYS A 194 -16.71 -13.90 59.23
N THR A 195 -17.37 -14.82 58.53
CA THR A 195 -17.98 -15.99 59.19
C THR A 195 -16.94 -16.89 59.84
N ALA A 196 -15.77 -17.07 59.23
CA ALA A 196 -14.66 -17.79 59.84
C ALA A 196 -14.12 -17.09 61.11
N ALA A 197 -14.10 -15.76 61.13
CA ALA A 197 -13.74 -14.99 62.32
C ALA A 197 -14.78 -15.13 63.43
N GLU A 198 -16.08 -15.07 63.12
CA GLU A 198 -17.17 -15.29 64.07
C GLU A 198 -17.11 -16.71 64.67
N MET A 199 -16.93 -17.74 63.84
CA MET A 199 -16.77 -19.12 64.30
C MET A 199 -15.54 -19.29 65.22
N LYS A 200 -14.43 -18.57 64.96
CA LYS A 200 -13.26 -18.59 65.85
C LYS A 200 -13.57 -18.01 67.23
N VAL A 201 -14.34 -16.92 67.29
CA VAL A 201 -14.79 -16.33 68.56
C VAL A 201 -15.67 -17.31 69.31
N GLU A 202 -16.66 -17.91 68.65
CA GLU A 202 -17.55 -18.90 69.26
C GLU A 202 -16.77 -20.12 69.78
N ILE A 203 -15.76 -20.60 69.05
CA ILE A 203 -14.87 -21.67 69.51
C ILE A 203 -14.09 -21.26 70.78
N LEU A 204 -13.65 -20.00 70.87
CA LEU A 204 -12.95 -19.51 72.06
C LEU A 204 -13.89 -19.45 73.26
N GLU A 205 -15.12 -18.93 73.09
CA GLU A 205 -16.14 -18.90 74.14
C GLU A 205 -16.52 -20.31 74.62
N LEU A 206 -16.71 -21.25 73.69
CA LEU A 206 -16.99 -22.65 74.02
C LEU A 206 -15.81 -23.31 74.75
N LYS A 207 -14.56 -22.97 74.39
CA LYS A 207 -13.38 -23.44 75.11
C LYS A 207 -13.30 -22.87 76.53
N GLU A 208 -13.65 -21.60 76.71
CA GLU A 208 -13.68 -20.96 78.02
C GLU A 208 -14.73 -21.63 78.92
N LYS A 209 -15.97 -21.78 78.43
CA LYS A 209 -17.02 -22.55 79.13
C LYS A 209 -16.60 -23.98 79.45
N LEU A 210 -15.90 -24.65 78.53
CA LEU A 210 -15.38 -25.99 78.77
C LEU A 210 -14.29 -26.01 79.85
N CYS A 211 -13.48 -24.96 79.97
CA CYS A 211 -12.53 -24.80 81.08
C CYS A 211 -13.26 -24.55 82.40
N GLU A 212 -14.30 -23.71 82.42
CA GLU A 212 -15.15 -23.48 83.60
C GLU A 212 -15.79 -24.79 84.09
N ILE A 213 -16.44 -25.54 83.20
CA ILE A 213 -17.04 -26.84 83.52
C ILE A 213 -15.99 -27.83 84.03
N LYS A 214 -14.76 -27.79 83.49
CA LYS A 214 -13.66 -28.64 83.99
C LYS A 214 -13.20 -28.23 85.39
N LEU A 215 -13.17 -26.93 85.69
CA LEU A 215 -12.86 -26.43 87.02
C LEU A 215 -13.95 -26.84 88.02
N GLU A 216 -15.22 -26.60 87.70
CA GLU A 216 -16.36 -27.04 88.52
C GLU A 216 -16.37 -28.56 88.71
N SER A 217 -16.12 -29.32 87.64
CA SER A 217 -15.98 -30.77 87.73
C SER A 217 -14.82 -31.17 88.63
N GLY A 218 -13.69 -30.47 88.58
CA GLY A 218 -12.56 -30.67 89.49
C GLY A 218 -12.92 -30.39 90.95
N GLU A 219 -13.64 -29.31 91.22
CA GLU A 219 -14.13 -28.94 92.56
C GLU A 219 -15.16 -29.94 93.10
N ILE A 220 -16.06 -30.43 92.23
CA ILE A 220 -17.02 -31.49 92.54
C ILE A 220 -16.26 -32.80 92.81
N VAL A 221 -15.25 -33.14 92.01
CA VAL A 221 -14.41 -34.33 92.26
C VAL A 221 -13.65 -34.19 93.57
N GLU A 222 -13.12 -33.02 93.90
CA GLU A 222 -12.43 -32.78 95.17
C GLU A 222 -13.39 -32.79 96.37
N SER A 223 -14.60 -32.26 96.20
CA SER A 223 -15.68 -32.36 97.19
C SER A 223 -16.18 -33.80 97.34
N ASN A 224 -16.30 -34.55 96.25
CA ASN A 224 -16.58 -35.99 96.26
C ASN A 224 -15.45 -36.76 96.92
N LYS A 225 -14.19 -36.35 96.74
CA LYS A 225 -13.04 -36.94 97.40
C LYS A 225 -13.09 -36.69 98.91
N LYS A 226 -13.37 -35.45 99.34
CA LYS A 226 -13.62 -35.07 100.75
C LYS A 226 -14.86 -35.76 101.36
N LEU A 227 -15.90 -36.04 100.57
CA LEU A 227 -17.08 -36.84 100.96
C LEU A 227 -16.76 -38.34 101.02
N SER A 228 -15.96 -38.85 100.08
CA SER A 228 -15.47 -40.24 100.05
C SER A 228 -14.48 -40.52 101.20
N GLU A 229 -13.72 -39.53 101.64
CA GLU A 229 -12.86 -39.58 102.83
C GLU A 229 -13.67 -39.60 104.15
N LYS A 230 -14.96 -39.24 104.11
CA LYS A 230 -15.90 -39.32 105.25
C LYS A 230 -16.87 -40.51 105.19
N VAL A 231 -16.99 -41.21 104.07
CA VAL A 231 -17.93 -42.31 103.89
C VAL A 231 -17.19 -43.56 103.43
N ILE A 232 -17.03 -44.45 104.40
CA ILE A 232 -16.83 -45.89 104.30
C ILE A 232 -15.38 -46.38 104.18
N ARG A 233 -15.03 -47.12 105.25
CA ARG A 233 -14.04 -48.20 105.33
C ARG A 233 -14.23 -49.22 104.20
N SER A 234 -13.20 -49.45 103.40
CA SER A 234 -12.66 -50.78 103.04
C SER A 234 -11.71 -50.65 101.83
N PRO A 235 -10.38 -50.78 101.99
CA PRO A 235 -9.42 -50.44 100.92
C PRO A 235 -9.08 -51.58 99.93
N ASP A 236 -9.43 -52.83 100.19
CA ASP A 236 -8.65 -53.92 99.58
C ASP A 236 -9.18 -54.47 98.24
N LYS A 237 -10.37 -54.06 97.79
CA LYS A 237 -10.87 -54.40 96.43
C LYS A 237 -10.72 -53.28 95.40
N ILE A 238 -10.49 -52.05 95.85
CA ILE A 238 -10.36 -50.86 94.98
C ILE A 238 -8.94 -50.74 94.43
N ILE A 239 -7.92 -51.11 95.21
CA ILE A 239 -6.51 -50.99 94.82
C ILE A 239 -6.15 -51.88 93.60
N SER A 240 -6.77 -53.05 93.47
CA SER A 240 -6.57 -53.93 92.30
C SER A 240 -7.27 -53.41 91.03
N ALA A 241 -8.54 -52.97 91.13
CA ALA A 241 -9.27 -52.39 90.00
C ALA A 241 -8.75 -51.01 89.59
N MET A 242 -8.23 -50.23 90.53
CA MET A 242 -7.61 -48.93 90.30
C MET A 242 -6.26 -49.06 89.61
N ASN A 243 -5.42 -50.03 89.98
CA ASN A 243 -4.17 -50.31 89.26
C ASN A 243 -4.41 -50.81 87.83
N ASP A 244 -5.42 -51.67 87.61
CA ASP A 244 -5.79 -52.10 86.25
C ASP A 244 -6.39 -50.96 85.41
N SER A 245 -7.19 -50.08 86.02
CA SER A 245 -7.73 -48.89 85.36
C SER A 245 -6.64 -47.87 85.06
N GLU A 246 -5.71 -47.63 85.98
CA GLU A 246 -4.59 -46.70 85.81
C GLU A 246 -3.61 -47.19 84.74
N ASN A 247 -3.34 -48.49 84.69
CA ASN A 247 -2.55 -49.08 83.62
C ASN A 247 -3.25 -48.93 82.27
N LYS A 248 -4.54 -49.27 82.14
CA LYS A 248 -5.30 -49.06 80.90
C LYS A 248 -5.34 -47.59 80.48
N LEU A 249 -5.44 -46.67 81.44
CA LEU A 249 -5.47 -45.24 81.19
C LEU A 249 -4.10 -44.71 80.75
N LYS A 250 -2.99 -45.26 81.28
CA LYS A 250 -1.64 -45.01 80.77
C LYS A 250 -1.46 -45.52 79.35
N THR A 251 -1.92 -46.73 79.03
CA THR A 251 -1.83 -47.27 77.65
C THR A 251 -2.63 -46.42 76.67
N LEU A 252 -3.89 -46.08 77.01
CA LEU A 252 -4.74 -45.20 76.20
C LEU A 252 -4.14 -43.80 76.03
N LYS A 253 -3.50 -43.25 77.07
CA LYS A 253 -2.83 -41.94 76.99
C LYS A 253 -1.61 -41.98 76.08
N ASN A 254 -0.84 -43.07 76.11
CA ASN A 254 0.31 -43.26 75.23
C ASN A 254 -0.14 -43.50 73.78
N GLU A 255 -1.19 -44.28 73.56
CA GLU A 255 -1.82 -44.49 72.25
C GLU A 255 -2.38 -43.18 71.70
N PHE A 256 -3.07 -42.39 72.53
CA PHE A 256 -3.57 -41.08 72.13
C PHE A 256 -2.44 -40.10 71.78
N GLN A 257 -1.34 -40.09 72.52
CA GLN A 257 -0.16 -39.28 72.17
C GLN A 257 0.47 -39.73 70.86
N LEU A 258 0.55 -41.03 70.61
CA LEU A 258 1.06 -41.57 69.35
C LEU A 258 0.15 -41.19 68.17
N ILE A 259 -1.16 -41.34 68.31
CA ILE A 259 -2.15 -40.95 67.30
C ILE A 259 -2.10 -39.44 67.05
N LYS A 260 -1.97 -38.63 68.11
CA LYS A 260 -1.84 -37.16 68.00
C LYS A 260 -0.55 -36.76 67.28
N SER A 261 0.55 -37.45 67.57
CA SER A 261 1.83 -37.28 66.87
C SER A 261 1.68 -37.59 65.38
N GLN A 262 1.12 -38.75 65.03
CA GLN A 262 0.89 -39.16 63.64
C GLN A 262 -0.07 -38.20 62.91
N TYR A 263 -1.12 -37.73 63.58
CA TYR A 263 -2.05 -36.75 63.04
C TYR A 263 -1.35 -35.41 62.74
N ASN A 264 -0.54 -34.90 63.66
CA ASN A 264 0.21 -33.66 63.44
C ASN A 264 1.21 -33.80 62.29
N GLU A 265 1.86 -34.95 62.17
CA GLU A 265 2.80 -35.24 61.08
C GLU A 265 2.09 -35.29 59.72
N LEU A 266 0.92 -35.96 59.65
CA LEU A 266 0.07 -35.98 58.47
C LEU A 266 -0.49 -34.60 58.12
N GLN A 267 -0.86 -33.79 59.12
CA GLN A 267 -1.33 -32.43 58.92
C GLN A 267 -0.21 -31.53 58.37
N THR A 268 1.01 -31.69 58.85
CA THR A 268 2.18 -30.94 58.37
C THR A 268 2.52 -31.34 56.94
N LYS A 269 2.47 -32.64 56.61
CA LYS A 269 2.61 -33.14 55.23
C LYS A 269 1.52 -32.57 54.32
N ARG A 270 0.25 -32.60 54.74
CA ARG A 270 -0.87 -32.04 53.98
C ARG A 270 -0.68 -30.55 53.69
N ASN A 271 -0.26 -29.78 54.69
CA ASN A 271 0.01 -28.35 54.51
C ASN A 271 1.17 -28.12 53.53
N SER A 272 2.23 -28.94 53.61
CA SER A 272 3.34 -28.85 52.66
C SER A 272 2.94 -29.18 51.22
N TYR A 273 2.05 -30.15 51.01
CA TYR A 273 1.50 -30.46 49.69
C TYR A 273 0.60 -29.35 49.15
N SER A 274 -0.27 -28.77 49.99
CA SER A 274 -1.12 -27.64 49.58
C SER A 274 -0.28 -26.43 49.15
N ILE A 275 0.80 -26.12 49.87
CA ILE A 275 1.74 -25.06 49.47
C ILE A 275 2.41 -25.41 48.13
N SER A 276 2.87 -26.65 47.95
CA SER A 276 3.47 -27.09 46.68
C SER A 276 2.48 -27.01 45.50
N GLU A 277 1.21 -27.31 45.72
CA GLU A 277 0.16 -27.23 44.70
C GLU A 277 -0.07 -25.78 44.26
N THR A 278 -0.11 -24.84 45.22
CA THR A 278 -0.19 -23.40 44.89
C THR A 278 1.02 -22.90 44.10
N PHE A 279 2.23 -23.39 44.40
CA PHE A 279 3.43 -23.06 43.62
C PHE A 279 3.36 -23.62 42.20
N VAL A 280 2.84 -24.83 41.99
CA VAL A 280 2.69 -25.42 40.65
C VAL A 280 1.71 -24.60 39.81
N VAL A 281 0.59 -24.15 40.39
CA VAL A 281 -0.37 -23.26 39.70
C VAL A 281 0.29 -21.93 39.34
N ALA A 282 0.97 -21.29 40.31
CA ALA A 282 1.66 -20.03 40.08
C ALA A 282 2.73 -20.13 38.99
N ILE A 283 3.53 -21.21 38.96
CA ILE A 283 4.55 -21.44 37.92
C ILE A 283 3.88 -21.60 36.54
N LYS A 284 2.71 -22.23 36.47
CA LYS A 284 1.98 -22.43 35.21
C LYS A 284 1.45 -21.11 34.66
N GLU A 285 0.83 -20.29 35.50
CA GLU A 285 0.37 -18.94 35.15
C GLU A 285 1.55 -18.04 34.72
N LEU A 286 2.68 -18.12 35.43
CA LEU A 286 3.88 -17.36 35.10
C LEU A 286 4.45 -17.75 33.73
N LYS A 287 4.38 -19.04 33.38
CA LYS A 287 4.79 -19.54 32.08
C LYS A 287 3.89 -19.03 30.95
N GLU A 288 2.58 -19.04 31.16
CA GLU A 288 1.60 -18.49 30.21
C GLU A 288 1.82 -16.97 29.99
N LEU A 289 2.13 -16.23 31.06
CA LEU A 289 2.49 -14.81 30.98
C LEU A 289 3.78 -14.57 30.17
N PHE A 290 4.81 -15.41 30.37
CA PHE A 290 6.05 -15.30 29.58
C PHE A 290 5.83 -15.59 28.10
N GLU A 291 5.00 -16.58 27.75
CA GLU A 291 4.65 -16.87 26.35
C GLU A 291 3.86 -15.71 25.73
N LEU A 292 2.93 -15.11 26.49
CA LEU A 292 2.18 -13.94 26.06
C LEU A 292 3.10 -12.72 25.84
N GLN A 293 4.04 -12.49 26.75
CA GLN A 293 4.99 -11.40 26.66
C GLN A 293 5.95 -11.56 25.47
N SER A 294 6.46 -12.76 25.22
CA SER A 294 7.30 -13.05 24.05
C SER A 294 6.57 -12.75 22.74
N LYS A 295 5.28 -13.10 22.65
CA LYS A 295 4.45 -12.80 21.48
C LYS A 295 4.19 -11.31 21.32
N ASN A 296 3.98 -10.59 22.43
CA ASN A 296 3.78 -9.14 22.41
C ASN A 296 5.06 -8.41 21.97
N ASP A 297 6.24 -8.88 22.41
CA ASP A 297 7.54 -8.33 22.01
C ASP A 297 7.80 -8.51 20.50
N GLU A 298 7.41 -9.66 19.92
CA GLU A 298 7.46 -9.87 18.47
C GLU A 298 6.53 -8.90 17.71
N GLN A 299 5.30 -8.71 18.21
CA GLN A 299 4.36 -7.76 17.61
C GLN A 299 4.83 -6.31 17.72
N CYS A 300 5.49 -5.93 18.82
CA CYS A 300 6.11 -4.61 18.95
C CYS A 300 7.22 -4.38 17.93
N LYS A 301 8.07 -5.39 17.66
CA LYS A 301 9.11 -5.30 16.61
C LYS A 301 8.50 -5.15 15.21
N GLU A 302 7.46 -5.91 14.90
CA GLU A 302 6.74 -5.76 13.62
C GLU A 302 6.13 -4.35 13.48
N LEU A 303 5.56 -3.81 14.56
CA LEU A 303 5.02 -2.45 14.58
C LEU A 303 6.10 -1.39 14.37
N GLU A 304 7.27 -1.52 15.00
CA GLU A 304 8.40 -0.62 14.80
C GLU A 304 8.89 -0.64 13.35
N GLU A 305 8.94 -1.81 12.71
CA GLU A 305 9.29 -1.95 11.30
C GLU A 305 8.24 -1.31 10.37
N ILE A 306 6.96 -1.48 10.67
CA ILE A 306 5.86 -0.83 9.93
C ILE A 306 5.94 0.69 10.08
N ILE A 307 6.19 1.21 11.28
CA ILE A 307 6.32 2.65 11.53
C ILE A 307 7.49 3.23 10.72
N LYS A 308 8.64 2.55 10.73
CA LYS A 308 9.80 2.96 9.95
C LYS A 308 9.50 3.00 8.45
N ASN A 309 8.92 1.92 7.90
CA ASN A 309 8.54 1.85 6.49
C ASN A 309 7.51 2.92 6.10
N THR A 310 6.59 3.27 7.01
CA THR A 310 5.60 4.32 6.78
C THR A 310 6.26 5.70 6.73
N SER A 311 7.22 5.97 7.63
CA SER A 311 8.01 7.20 7.62
C SER A 311 8.81 7.36 6.32
N ASP A 312 9.45 6.28 5.85
CA ASP A 312 10.21 6.29 4.60
C ASP A 312 9.29 6.59 3.38
N LEU A 313 8.08 6.02 3.37
CA LEU A 313 7.08 6.30 2.33
C LEU A 313 6.53 7.74 2.38
N ASP A 314 6.33 8.29 3.58
CA ASP A 314 5.89 9.68 3.75
C ASP A 314 6.96 10.67 3.23
N GLU A 315 8.25 10.38 3.44
CA GLU A 315 9.35 11.15 2.87
C GLU A 315 9.38 11.06 1.33
N GLU A 316 9.18 9.87 0.76
CA GLU A 316 9.06 9.71 -0.70
C GLU A 316 7.85 10.48 -1.27
N MET A 317 6.71 10.44 -0.59
CA MET A 317 5.52 11.20 -0.99
C MET A 317 5.78 12.70 -0.98
N ALA A 318 6.44 13.23 0.05
CA ALA A 318 6.82 14.64 0.11
C ALA A 318 7.75 15.04 -1.05
N GLN A 319 8.71 14.18 -1.41
CA GLN A 319 9.59 14.42 -2.57
C GLN A 319 8.83 14.41 -3.91
N ILE A 320 7.88 13.49 -4.07
CA ILE A 320 7.02 13.42 -5.26
C ILE A 320 6.15 14.68 -5.37
N GLU A 321 5.61 15.18 -4.26
CA GLU A 321 4.78 16.38 -4.25
C GLU A 321 5.57 17.64 -4.60
N ILE A 322 6.82 17.75 -4.13
CA ILE A 322 7.76 18.80 -4.55
C ILE A 322 8.03 18.71 -6.06
N LYS A 323 8.33 17.51 -6.58
CA LYS A 323 8.57 17.30 -8.02
C LYS A 323 7.35 17.68 -8.86
N LYS A 324 6.16 17.30 -8.42
CA LYS A 324 4.89 17.65 -9.08
C LYS A 324 4.71 19.17 -9.14
N LYS A 325 4.93 19.88 -8.04
CA LYS A 325 4.83 21.35 -8.00
C LYS A 325 5.81 22.02 -8.96
N ASN A 326 7.06 21.57 -8.99
CA ASN A 326 8.07 22.09 -9.92
C ASN A 326 7.70 21.85 -11.39
N LEU A 327 7.11 20.69 -11.70
CA LEU A 327 6.59 20.36 -13.03
C LEU A 327 5.41 21.25 -13.42
N GLU A 328 4.47 21.50 -12.50
CA GLU A 328 3.33 22.40 -12.73
C GLU A 328 3.78 23.85 -13.01
N GLU A 329 4.75 24.35 -12.24
CA GLU A 329 5.37 25.67 -12.46
C GLU A 329 6.07 25.74 -13.83
N SER A 330 6.80 24.68 -14.20
CA SER A 330 7.46 24.57 -15.52
C SER A 330 6.43 24.56 -16.67
N ILE A 331 5.34 23.80 -16.54
CA ILE A 331 4.25 23.78 -17.53
C ILE A 331 3.63 25.17 -17.67
N GLN A 332 3.42 25.88 -16.56
CA GLN A 332 2.82 27.21 -16.59
C GLN A 332 3.74 28.24 -17.27
N SER A 333 5.06 28.15 -17.05
CA SER A 333 6.05 28.99 -17.73
C SER A 333 6.07 28.74 -19.24
N LEU A 334 6.01 27.47 -19.67
CA LEU A 334 5.95 27.10 -21.09
C LEU A 334 4.66 27.58 -21.75
N LYS A 335 3.51 27.46 -21.06
CA LYS A 335 2.23 28.02 -21.56
C LYS A 335 2.31 29.52 -21.76
N THR A 336 2.97 30.26 -20.86
CA THR A 336 3.13 31.71 -21.01
C THR A 336 4.05 32.07 -22.18
N ILE A 337 5.12 31.30 -22.40
CA ILE A 337 6.01 31.47 -23.58
C ILE A 337 5.23 31.19 -24.87
N ILE A 338 4.53 30.06 -24.96
CA ILE A 338 3.69 29.71 -26.13
C ILE A 338 2.66 30.79 -26.42
N ASN A 339 2.01 31.34 -25.38
CA ASN A 339 1.04 32.42 -25.55
C ASN A 339 1.68 33.72 -26.06
N LYS A 340 2.89 34.06 -25.60
CA LYS A 340 3.65 35.22 -26.12
C LYS A 340 4.03 35.03 -27.58
N GLU A 341 4.58 33.87 -27.94
CA GLU A 341 4.94 33.57 -29.33
C GLU A 341 3.72 33.56 -30.25
N ASN A 342 2.60 32.98 -29.81
CA ASN A 342 1.34 33.02 -30.54
C ASN A 342 0.84 34.46 -30.73
N ALA A 343 0.94 35.32 -29.72
CA ALA A 343 0.56 36.72 -29.83
C ALA A 343 1.46 37.50 -30.80
N GLU A 344 2.78 37.24 -30.78
CA GLU A 344 3.72 37.83 -31.76
C GLU A 344 3.45 37.32 -33.18
N PHE A 345 3.18 36.03 -33.36
CA PHE A 345 2.81 35.46 -34.63
C PHE A 345 1.54 36.10 -35.20
N MET A 346 0.51 36.29 -34.36
CA MET A 346 -0.74 36.94 -34.78
C MET A 346 -0.55 38.42 -35.12
N ARG A 347 0.33 39.15 -34.41
CA ARG A 347 0.70 40.54 -34.76
C ARG A 347 1.43 40.62 -36.09
N LYS A 348 2.40 39.72 -36.34
CA LYS A 348 3.11 39.67 -37.63
C LYS A 348 2.18 39.31 -38.78
N LYS A 349 1.14 38.51 -38.53
CA LYS A 349 0.11 38.16 -39.52
C LYS A 349 -0.85 39.31 -39.87
N SER A 350 -1.03 40.32 -39.01
CA SER A 350 -1.94 41.46 -39.29
C SER A 350 -1.25 42.67 -39.94
N ILE A 351 0.07 42.63 -40.13
CA ILE A 351 0.89 43.71 -40.72
C ILE A 351 1.24 43.40 -42.19
N HIS A 352 0.78 42.27 -42.72
CA HIS A 352 0.68 41.95 -44.15
C HIS A 352 -0.78 41.77 -44.51
#